data_AF-A0A9D0VFH8-F1
#
_entry.id   AF-A0A9D0VFH8-F1
#
_cell.length_a   1.000
_cell.length_b   1.000
_cell.length_c   1.000
_cell.angle_alpha   90.00
_cell.angle_beta   90.00
_cell.angle_gamma   90.00
#
_symmetry.space_group_name_H-M   'P 1'
#
loop_
_entity.id
_entity.type
_entity.pdbx_description
1 polymer ?
#
loop_
_entity_poly.entity_id
_entity_poly.type
_entity_poly.pdbx_seq_one_letter_code
_entity_poly.pdbx_strand_id
1 'polypeptide(L)'
;MVWVEGRLSRVLWSSDRSGYAVVRLHSPLGDEIVAVGTLASLAEQPEGVFISLEGRWEHHPVHGRQFRALGLLESTPQTLDGMKLWLASAGVKGVGPALAGRLVDRFGHDLPAVLRDQPERLTEVPGIGPSRGDAIRGAWSRDQEGRALTLLLRGLGLSQRLADRIRERYGERAPHVVRTQPFRLAEQIGGIGFRTADGLARKQGLPEDDPARVRAAVVHVLVQAADQQGHCFLPHGELREAVSGLGVPTHGLREAIEAAQAAGLAVVEEAHPGSPTDRIWCSDLFQAEEQVARDLSGLQILSFDDPGPGIERAERY
;
A
#
# COMPACT_ATOMS: atom_id res chain seq x y z
N MET A 1 -19.71 -9.30 -15.11
CA MET A 1 -18.47 -8.49 -15.21
C MET A 1 -17.77 -8.89 -16.51
N VAL A 2 -17.17 -7.93 -17.20
CA VAL A 2 -16.48 -8.18 -18.49
C VAL A 2 -15.11 -7.52 -18.48
N TRP A 3 -14.26 -7.89 -19.43
CA TRP A 3 -12.92 -7.38 -19.60
C TRP A 3 -12.83 -6.47 -20.82
N VAL A 4 -12.00 -5.43 -20.73
CA VAL A 4 -11.56 -4.63 -21.87
C VAL A 4 -10.05 -4.50 -21.86
N GLU A 5 -9.46 -4.65 -23.04
CA GLU A 5 -8.02 -4.61 -23.27
C GLU A 5 -7.70 -3.50 -24.28
N GLY A 6 -6.57 -2.81 -24.11
CA GLY A 6 -6.12 -1.80 -25.07
C GLY A 6 -4.85 -1.07 -24.65
N ARG A 7 -4.26 -0.31 -25.58
CA ARG A 7 -3.14 0.59 -25.25
C ARG A 7 -3.66 1.83 -24.56
N LEU A 8 -3.01 2.28 -23.50
CA LEU A 8 -3.23 3.60 -22.92
C LEU A 8 -2.94 4.66 -23.98
N SER A 9 -3.97 5.31 -24.51
CA SER A 9 -3.82 6.39 -25.48
C SER A 9 -3.49 7.69 -24.76
N ARG A 10 -4.27 8.06 -23.74
CA ARG A 10 -4.02 9.22 -22.90
C ARG A 10 -4.85 9.18 -21.63
N VAL A 11 -4.40 9.88 -20.60
CA VAL A 11 -5.21 10.20 -19.42
C VAL A 11 -5.94 11.51 -19.67
N LEU A 12 -7.28 11.46 -19.68
CA LEU A 12 -8.14 12.63 -19.92
C LEU A 12 -8.24 13.50 -18.67
N TRP A 13 -8.31 12.86 -17.50
CA TRP A 13 -8.40 13.52 -16.21
C TRP A 13 -8.00 12.55 -15.10
N SER A 14 -7.35 13.05 -14.06
CA SER A 14 -7.06 12.29 -12.84
C SER A 14 -7.24 13.18 -11.60
N SER A 15 -7.53 12.54 -10.47
CA SER A 15 -7.56 13.17 -9.16
C SER A 15 -6.76 12.35 -8.18
N ASP A 16 -5.66 12.92 -7.71
CA ASP A 16 -4.77 12.28 -6.73
C ASP A 16 -5.49 12.04 -5.40
N ARG A 17 -6.36 12.98 -4.99
CA ARG A 17 -7.15 12.87 -3.75
C ARG A 17 -8.12 11.68 -3.76
N SER A 18 -8.77 11.42 -4.88
CA SER A 18 -9.77 10.34 -5.00
C SER A 18 -9.24 9.11 -5.74
N GLY A 19 -8.00 9.12 -6.22
CA GLY A 19 -7.48 8.09 -7.12
C GLY A 19 -8.33 7.86 -8.38
N TYR A 20 -9.32 8.71 -8.65
CA TYR A 20 -10.23 8.55 -9.77
C TYR A 20 -9.56 9.09 -11.02
N ALA A 21 -9.63 8.35 -12.11
CA ALA A 21 -9.16 8.83 -13.40
C ALA A 21 -10.12 8.43 -14.52
N VAL A 22 -10.09 9.25 -15.56
CA VAL A 22 -10.72 9.00 -16.85
C VAL A 22 -9.58 8.80 -17.84
N VAL A 23 -9.48 7.60 -18.39
CA VAL A 23 -8.44 7.23 -19.35
C VAL A 23 -9.06 6.81 -20.67
N ARG A 24 -8.31 7.00 -21.75
CA ARG A 24 -8.67 6.51 -23.06
C ARG A 24 -7.75 5.36 -23.43
N LEU A 25 -8.34 4.25 -23.87
CA LEU A 25 -7.65 3.09 -24.39
C LEU A 25 -7.94 2.92 -25.88
N HIS A 26 -6.94 2.50 -26.65
CA HIS A 26 -7.13 1.98 -28.02
C HIS A 26 -7.22 0.47 -27.97
N SER A 27 -8.40 -0.05 -28.29
CA SER A 27 -8.65 -1.49 -28.36
C SER A 27 -7.85 -2.13 -29.50
N PRO A 28 -7.45 -3.41 -29.36
CA PRO A 28 -6.90 -4.17 -30.48
C PRO A 28 -7.79 -4.20 -31.72
N LEU A 29 -9.12 -4.07 -31.54
CA LEU A 29 -10.11 -4.06 -32.62
C LEU A 29 -10.20 -2.72 -33.36
N GLY A 30 -9.44 -1.70 -32.95
CA GLY A 30 -9.43 -0.36 -33.56
C GLY A 30 -10.38 0.65 -32.90
N ASP A 31 -11.21 0.22 -31.96
CA ASP A 31 -12.14 1.09 -31.23
C ASP A 31 -11.47 1.88 -30.10
N GLU A 32 -11.94 3.11 -29.84
CA GLU A 32 -11.58 3.86 -28.63
C GLU A 32 -12.49 3.48 -27.45
N ILE A 33 -11.89 3.19 -26.30
CA ILE A 33 -12.59 2.90 -25.05
C ILE A 33 -12.29 4.01 -24.04
N VAL A 34 -13.33 4.69 -23.56
CA VAL A 34 -13.21 5.59 -22.40
C VAL A 34 -13.45 4.76 -21.15
N ALA A 35 -12.45 4.67 -20.28
CA ALA A 35 -12.55 3.96 -19.02
C ALA A 35 -12.45 4.91 -17.83
N VAL A 36 -13.23 4.64 -16.79
CA VAL A 36 -13.34 5.45 -15.58
C VAL A 36 -13.28 4.60 -14.33
N GLY A 37 -12.70 5.10 -13.26
CA GLY A 37 -12.63 4.39 -11.98
C GLY A 37 -11.42 4.78 -11.16
N THR A 38 -11.06 3.96 -10.16
CA THR A 38 -9.83 4.15 -9.39
C THR A 38 -8.62 3.72 -10.22
N LEU A 39 -8.20 4.60 -11.12
CA LEU A 39 -7.19 4.37 -12.16
C LEU A 39 -6.08 5.44 -12.15
N ALA A 40 -5.96 6.23 -11.07
CA ALA A 40 -4.95 7.30 -11.00
C ALA A 40 -3.51 6.79 -11.18
N SER A 41 -3.21 5.54 -10.83
CA SER A 41 -1.92 4.91 -11.10
C SER A 41 -1.55 4.87 -12.60
N LEU A 42 -2.53 5.00 -13.50
CA LEU A 42 -2.30 5.08 -14.94
C LEU A 42 -1.82 6.47 -15.40
N ALA A 43 -1.94 7.51 -14.57
CA ALA A 43 -1.44 8.85 -14.90
C ALA A 43 0.08 8.91 -15.02
N GLU A 44 0.79 8.02 -14.31
CA GLU A 44 2.25 7.91 -14.33
C GLU A 44 2.75 6.93 -15.40
N GLN A 45 1.84 6.18 -16.03
CA GLN A 45 2.21 5.21 -17.06
C GLN A 45 2.42 5.91 -18.40
N PRO A 46 3.45 5.52 -19.18
CA PRO A 46 3.66 6.07 -20.50
C PRO A 46 2.51 5.69 -21.45
N GLU A 47 2.21 6.59 -22.39
CA GLU A 47 1.29 6.30 -23.49
C GLU A 47 1.80 5.07 -24.28
N GLY A 48 0.86 4.26 -24.76
CA GLY A 48 1.13 3.03 -25.50
C GLY A 48 1.23 1.76 -24.64
N VAL A 49 1.27 1.88 -23.31
CA VAL A 49 1.27 0.72 -22.39
C VAL A 49 -0.02 -0.09 -22.55
N PHE A 50 0.12 -1.41 -22.61
CA PHE A 50 -1.04 -2.31 -22.63
C PHE A 50 -1.72 -2.35 -21.26
N ILE A 51 -3.02 -2.11 -21.24
CA ILE A 51 -3.87 -2.09 -20.05
C ILE A 51 -5.03 -3.06 -20.24
N SER A 52 -5.36 -3.78 -19.18
CA SER A 52 -6.56 -4.60 -19.09
C SER A 52 -7.37 -4.19 -17.86
N LEU A 53 -8.67 -4.01 -18.08
CA LEU A 53 -9.59 -3.53 -17.06
C LEU A 53 -10.74 -4.52 -16.91
N GLU A 54 -11.02 -4.86 -15.67
CA GLU A 54 -12.23 -5.60 -15.30
C GLU A 54 -13.30 -4.61 -14.83
N GLY A 55 -14.51 -4.77 -15.35
CA GLY A 55 -15.54 -3.78 -15.10
C GLY A 55 -16.88 -4.09 -15.74
N ARG A 56 -17.63 -3.03 -15.96
CA ARG A 56 -18.92 -3.06 -16.63
C ARG A 56 -19.08 -1.82 -17.50
N TRP A 57 -19.80 -1.99 -18.60
CA TRP A 57 -20.22 -0.87 -19.44
C TRP A 57 -21.32 -0.08 -18.75
N GLU A 58 -21.19 1.24 -18.78
CA GLU A 58 -22.17 2.19 -18.27
C GLU A 58 -22.39 3.32 -19.28
N HIS A 59 -23.52 4.00 -19.15
CA HIS A 59 -23.83 5.19 -19.95
C HIS A 59 -23.92 6.40 -19.02
N HIS A 60 -23.02 7.37 -19.21
CA HIS A 60 -23.05 8.65 -18.49
C HIS A 60 -24.00 9.62 -19.22
N PRO A 61 -24.89 10.35 -18.51
CA PRO A 61 -25.86 11.25 -19.14
C PRO A 61 -25.22 12.32 -20.05
N VAL A 62 -24.01 12.76 -19.72
CA VAL A 62 -23.29 13.83 -20.45
C VAL A 62 -22.18 13.28 -21.36
N HIS A 63 -21.54 12.18 -20.97
CA HIS A 63 -20.31 11.69 -21.60
C HIS A 63 -20.51 10.42 -22.42
N GLY A 64 -21.73 9.89 -22.46
CA GLY A 64 -22.07 8.71 -23.24
C GLY A 64 -21.49 7.43 -22.67
N ARG A 65 -21.20 6.47 -23.56
CA ARG A 65 -20.75 5.12 -23.19
C ARG A 65 -19.34 5.16 -22.62
N GLN A 66 -19.19 4.64 -21.40
CA GLN A 66 -17.91 4.53 -20.71
C GLN A 66 -17.80 3.16 -20.02
N PHE A 67 -16.57 2.71 -19.81
CA PHE A 67 -16.28 1.49 -19.08
C PHE A 67 -15.96 1.84 -17.62
N ARG A 68 -16.83 1.46 -16.68
CA ARG A 68 -16.51 1.60 -15.25
C ARG A 68 -15.60 0.46 -14.83
N ALA A 69 -14.33 0.76 -14.64
CA ALA A 69 -13.35 -0.15 -14.07
C ALA A 69 -13.64 -0.31 -12.57
N LEU A 70 -13.90 -1.55 -12.16
CA LEU A 70 -13.94 -1.92 -10.73
C LEU A 70 -12.56 -2.34 -10.25
N GLY A 71 -11.62 -2.52 -11.17
CA GLY A 71 -10.22 -2.64 -10.86
C GLY A 71 -9.33 -2.71 -12.10
N LEU A 72 -8.09 -2.26 -11.93
CA LEU A 72 -6.99 -2.45 -12.86
C LEU A 72 -6.34 -3.82 -12.61
N LEU A 73 -6.44 -4.74 -13.55
CA LEU A 73 -5.64 -5.98 -13.50
C LEU A 73 -4.78 -5.92 -14.74
N GLU A 74 -3.48 -5.65 -14.57
CA GLU A 74 -2.48 -5.97 -15.59
C GLU A 74 -2.67 -7.46 -15.91
N SER A 75 -3.36 -7.76 -17.01
CA SER A 75 -3.70 -9.13 -17.34
C SER A 75 -2.61 -9.66 -18.27
N THR A 76 -2.15 -10.87 -17.95
CA THR A 76 -1.68 -11.82 -18.96
C THR A 76 -2.61 -11.72 -20.16
N PRO A 77 -2.14 -11.25 -21.33
CA PRO A 77 -3.04 -11.02 -22.45
C PRO A 77 -3.67 -12.34 -22.87
N GLN A 78 -5.00 -12.39 -22.93
CA GLN A 78 -5.70 -13.64 -23.27
C GLN A 78 -5.96 -13.79 -24.76
N THR A 79 -5.89 -12.67 -25.48
CA THR A 79 -6.04 -12.61 -26.93
C THR A 79 -4.67 -12.60 -27.60
N LEU A 80 -4.58 -13.17 -28.81
CA LEU A 80 -3.34 -13.10 -29.60
C LEU A 80 -2.94 -11.66 -29.86
N ASP A 81 -3.91 -10.78 -30.14
CA ASP A 81 -3.64 -9.36 -30.35
C ASP A 81 -3.16 -8.68 -29.07
N GLY A 82 -3.75 -8.99 -27.92
CA GLY A 82 -3.26 -8.56 -26.62
C GLY A 82 -1.83 -9.03 -26.35
N MET A 83 -1.48 -10.27 -26.73
CA MET A 83 -0.11 -10.79 -26.56
C MET A 83 0.89 -10.01 -27.41
N LYS A 84 0.53 -9.70 -28.66
CA LYS A 84 1.34 -8.84 -29.55
C LYS A 84 1.50 -7.45 -28.94
N LEU A 85 0.42 -6.95 -28.34
CA LEU A 85 0.35 -5.63 -27.75
C LEU A 85 1.28 -5.48 -26.55
N TRP A 86 1.13 -6.39 -25.60
CA TRP A 86 1.94 -6.49 -24.40
C TRP A 86 3.42 -6.64 -24.74
N LEU A 87 3.78 -7.57 -25.63
CA LEU A 87 5.18 -7.77 -26.05
C LEU A 87 5.80 -6.49 -26.62
N ALA A 88 5.05 -5.73 -27.42
CA ALA A 88 5.52 -4.49 -28.00
C ALA A 88 5.63 -3.35 -26.97
N SER A 89 4.85 -3.39 -25.88
CA SER A 89 4.89 -2.39 -24.80
C SER A 89 5.71 -2.80 -23.58
N ALA A 90 6.21 -4.04 -23.50
CA ALA A 90 6.90 -4.61 -22.34
C ALA A 90 8.26 -3.96 -22.01
N GLY A 91 8.64 -2.86 -22.68
CA GLY A 91 9.88 -2.13 -22.43
C GLY A 91 11.14 -2.89 -22.82
N VAL A 92 11.04 -4.00 -23.54
CA VAL A 92 12.21 -4.79 -23.95
C VAL A 92 12.85 -4.18 -25.20
N LYS A 93 14.09 -3.71 -25.05
CA LYS A 93 14.84 -3.08 -26.15
C LYS A 93 14.92 -3.99 -27.38
N GLY A 94 14.39 -3.50 -28.50
CA GLY A 94 14.39 -4.21 -29.79
C GLY A 94 13.23 -5.20 -29.97
N VAL A 95 12.26 -5.26 -29.06
CA VAL A 95 10.98 -5.96 -29.25
C VAL A 95 9.91 -4.95 -29.64
N GLY A 96 9.83 -4.65 -30.93
CA GLY A 96 8.76 -3.83 -31.51
C GLY A 96 7.59 -4.66 -32.06
N PRO A 97 6.55 -4.02 -32.61
CA PRO A 97 5.36 -4.70 -33.14
C PRO A 97 5.64 -5.85 -34.10
N ALA A 98 6.65 -5.71 -34.98
CA ALA A 98 7.01 -6.75 -35.94
C ALA A 98 7.63 -8.00 -35.29
N LEU A 99 8.42 -7.83 -34.22
CA LEU A 99 9.01 -8.97 -33.50
C LEU A 99 8.00 -9.61 -32.55
N ALA A 100 7.16 -8.79 -31.91
CA ALA A 100 6.01 -9.24 -31.13
C ALA A 100 5.05 -10.07 -31.98
N GLY A 101 4.76 -9.63 -33.21
CA GLY A 101 3.98 -10.37 -34.19
C GLY A 101 4.55 -11.77 -34.42
N ARG A 102 5.85 -11.87 -34.75
CA ARG A 102 6.52 -13.15 -35.00
C ARG A 102 6.51 -14.11 -33.81
N LEU A 103 6.63 -13.61 -32.58
CA LEU A 103 6.51 -14.42 -31.37
C LEU A 103 5.13 -15.06 -31.25
N VAL A 104 4.09 -14.25 -31.42
CA VAL A 104 2.71 -14.73 -31.34
C VAL A 104 2.34 -15.60 -32.53
N ASP A 105 2.85 -15.32 -33.73
CA ASP A 105 2.62 -16.16 -34.89
C ASP A 105 3.29 -17.54 -34.75
N ARG A 106 4.44 -17.61 -34.05
CA ARG A 106 5.14 -18.88 -33.78
C ARG A 106 4.50 -19.71 -32.67
N PHE A 107 4.13 -19.07 -31.56
CA PHE A 107 3.72 -19.77 -30.33
C PHE A 107 2.22 -19.68 -30.05
N GLY A 108 1.50 -18.77 -30.69
CA GLY A 108 0.06 -18.59 -30.50
C GLY A 108 -0.33 -18.46 -29.03
N HIS A 109 -1.37 -19.19 -28.64
CA HIS A 109 -1.86 -19.23 -27.26
C HIS A 109 -0.93 -19.97 -26.30
N ASP A 110 0.09 -20.68 -26.78
CA ASP A 110 1.07 -21.37 -25.94
C ASP A 110 2.19 -20.43 -25.47
N LEU A 111 2.28 -19.21 -26.02
CA LEU A 111 3.32 -18.23 -25.66
C LEU A 111 3.45 -18.02 -24.13
N PRO A 112 2.37 -17.86 -23.34
CA PRO A 112 2.45 -17.80 -21.88
C PRO A 112 3.13 -19.00 -21.22
N ALA A 113 2.84 -20.22 -21.72
CA ALA A 113 3.43 -21.44 -21.20
C ALA A 113 4.91 -21.53 -21.59
N VAL A 114 5.25 -21.15 -22.83
CA VAL A 114 6.65 -21.07 -23.28
C VAL A 114 7.45 -20.08 -22.43
N LEU A 115 6.90 -18.89 -22.15
CA LEU A 115 7.57 -17.88 -21.33
C LEU A 115 7.84 -18.35 -19.89
N ARG A 116 6.98 -19.22 -19.35
CA ARG A 116 7.07 -19.75 -17.98
C ARG A 116 7.95 -20.99 -17.90
N ASP A 117 7.71 -21.95 -18.79
CA ASP A 117 8.18 -23.33 -18.63
C ASP A 117 9.35 -23.66 -19.57
N GLN A 118 9.46 -22.98 -20.72
CA GLN A 118 10.44 -23.27 -21.79
C GLN A 118 10.99 -22.00 -22.47
N PRO A 119 11.52 -21.02 -21.71
CA PRO A 119 11.91 -19.71 -22.25
C PRO A 119 13.05 -19.77 -23.29
N GLU A 120 13.85 -20.84 -23.30
CA GLU A 120 14.88 -21.10 -24.30
C GLU A 120 14.31 -21.18 -25.73
N ARG A 121 13.05 -21.63 -25.86
CA ARG A 121 12.36 -21.73 -27.16
C ARG A 121 12.10 -20.38 -27.80
N LEU A 122 12.14 -19.27 -27.06
CA LEU A 122 12.03 -17.93 -27.65
C LEU A 122 13.08 -17.67 -28.73
N THR A 123 14.24 -18.35 -28.65
CA THR A 123 15.31 -18.26 -29.64
C THR A 123 15.03 -18.98 -30.96
N GLU A 124 13.97 -19.79 -31.03
CA GLU A 124 13.47 -20.36 -32.28
C GLU A 124 12.95 -19.28 -33.23
N VAL A 125 12.58 -18.10 -32.71
CA VAL A 125 12.07 -16.98 -33.51
C VAL A 125 13.23 -16.16 -34.07
N PRO A 126 13.35 -16.02 -35.40
CA PRO A 126 14.42 -15.23 -36.01
C PRO A 126 14.47 -13.81 -35.45
N GLY A 127 15.66 -13.37 -35.05
CA GLY A 127 15.82 -12.06 -34.42
C GLY A 127 15.54 -12.04 -32.92
N ILE A 128 15.45 -13.19 -32.24
CA ILE A 128 15.49 -13.29 -30.78
C ILE A 128 16.71 -14.11 -30.38
N GLY A 129 17.75 -13.44 -29.89
CA GLY A 129 18.90 -14.11 -29.29
C GLY A 129 18.67 -14.38 -27.80
N PRO A 130 19.57 -15.15 -27.14
CA PRO A 130 19.45 -15.52 -25.73
C PRO A 130 19.19 -14.33 -24.79
N SER A 131 20.00 -13.27 -24.91
CA SER A 131 19.85 -12.05 -24.10
C SER A 131 18.48 -11.38 -24.26
N ARG A 132 17.90 -11.38 -25.46
CA ARG A 132 16.57 -10.81 -25.70
C ARG A 132 15.48 -11.74 -25.15
N GLY A 133 15.64 -13.06 -25.31
CA GLY A 133 14.76 -14.05 -24.71
C GLY A 133 14.69 -13.92 -23.19
N ASP A 134 15.85 -13.79 -22.53
CA ASP A 134 15.95 -13.54 -21.09
C ASP A 134 15.26 -12.24 -20.67
N ALA A 135 15.42 -11.17 -21.45
CA ALA A 135 14.78 -9.89 -21.16
C ALA A 135 13.25 -9.96 -21.29
N ILE A 136 12.72 -10.67 -22.29
CA ILE A 136 11.29 -10.93 -22.45
C ILE A 136 10.76 -11.77 -21.28
N ARG A 137 11.44 -12.85 -20.92
CA ARG A 137 11.08 -13.67 -19.74
C ARG A 137 11.04 -12.83 -18.47
N GLY A 138 12.07 -11.99 -18.25
CA GLY A 138 12.14 -11.12 -17.09
C GLY A 138 10.98 -10.12 -17.03
N ALA A 139 10.62 -9.52 -18.17
CA ALA A 139 9.46 -8.63 -18.25
C ALA A 139 8.15 -9.37 -17.94
N TRP A 140 7.98 -10.59 -18.47
CA TRP A 140 6.83 -11.44 -18.17
C TRP A 140 6.73 -11.81 -16.69
N SER A 141 7.85 -12.21 -16.06
CA SER A 141 7.86 -12.57 -14.64
C SER A 141 7.43 -11.40 -13.75
N ARG A 142 7.97 -10.20 -14.02
CA ARG A 142 7.62 -8.99 -13.26
C ARG A 142 6.14 -8.63 -13.38
N ASP A 143 5.59 -8.69 -14.61
CA ASP A 143 4.16 -8.48 -14.87
C ASP A 143 3.28 -9.46 -14.07
N GLN A 144 3.64 -10.75 -14.09
CA GLN A 144 2.95 -11.79 -13.34
C GLN A 144 3.02 -11.59 -11.82
N GLU A 145 4.16 -11.15 -11.29
CA GLU A 145 4.35 -10.87 -9.86
C GLU A 145 3.52 -9.65 -9.41
N GLY A 146 3.51 -8.57 -10.20
CA GLY A 146 2.66 -7.39 -9.97
C GLY A 146 1.17 -7.73 -9.98
N ARG A 147 0.75 -8.60 -10.90
CA ARG A 147 -0.61 -9.14 -10.96
C ARG A 147 -0.96 -9.98 -9.74
N ALA A 148 -0.09 -10.91 -9.36
CA ALA A 148 -0.32 -11.77 -8.20
C ALA A 148 -0.46 -10.96 -6.92
N LEU A 149 0.33 -9.89 -6.76
CA LEU A 149 0.17 -8.94 -5.67
C LEU A 149 -1.18 -8.22 -5.73
N THR A 150 -1.58 -7.68 -6.89
CA THR A 150 -2.87 -6.98 -7.02
C THR A 150 -4.06 -7.88 -6.68
N LEU A 151 -4.05 -9.13 -7.16
CA LEU A 151 -5.07 -10.13 -6.83
C LEU A 151 -5.07 -10.48 -5.33
N LEU A 152 -3.89 -10.66 -4.74
CA LEU A 152 -3.75 -10.91 -3.32
C LEU A 152 -4.36 -9.76 -2.51
N LEU A 153 -3.99 -8.52 -2.80
CA LEU A 153 -4.50 -7.34 -2.09
C LEU A 153 -6.03 -7.22 -2.24
N ARG A 154 -6.59 -7.49 -3.42
CA ARG A 154 -8.04 -7.53 -3.63
C ARG A 154 -8.74 -8.64 -2.85
N GLY A 155 -8.19 -9.85 -2.85
CA GLY A 155 -8.71 -10.98 -2.07
C GLY A 155 -8.70 -10.73 -0.56
N LEU A 156 -8.01 -9.68 -0.12
CA LEU A 156 -7.96 -9.20 1.26
C LEU A 156 -8.87 -8.00 1.52
N GLY A 157 -9.59 -7.51 0.50
CA GLY A 157 -10.46 -6.34 0.61
C GLY A 157 -9.69 -5.01 0.62
N LEU A 158 -8.41 -4.99 0.25
CA LEU A 158 -7.64 -3.76 0.14
C LEU A 158 -8.05 -3.01 -1.13
N SER A 159 -8.32 -1.71 -0.97
CA SER A 159 -8.62 -0.84 -2.11
C SER A 159 -7.42 -0.69 -3.05
N GLN A 160 -7.68 -0.41 -4.32
CA GLN A 160 -6.64 -0.15 -5.32
C GLN A 160 -5.66 0.95 -4.85
N ARG A 161 -6.16 2.01 -4.19
CA ARG A 161 -5.31 3.09 -3.66
C ARG A 161 -4.28 2.59 -2.64
N LEU A 162 -4.65 1.62 -1.79
CA LEU A 162 -3.70 1.03 -0.84
C LEU A 162 -2.68 0.15 -1.56
N ALA A 163 -3.11 -0.58 -2.59
CA ALA A 163 -2.20 -1.34 -3.45
C ALA A 163 -1.17 -0.45 -4.14
N ASP A 164 -1.61 0.69 -4.65
CA ASP A 164 -0.74 1.69 -5.30
C ASP A 164 0.30 2.21 -4.30
N ARG A 165 -0.10 2.62 -3.09
CA ARG A 165 0.83 3.05 -2.02
C ARG A 165 1.85 1.99 -1.62
N ILE A 166 1.44 0.71 -1.56
CA ILE A 166 2.36 -0.40 -1.27
C ILE A 166 3.40 -0.50 -2.40
N ARG A 167 2.99 -0.42 -3.67
CA ARG A 167 3.90 -0.46 -4.82
C ARG A 167 4.82 0.75 -4.87
N GLU A 168 4.31 1.95 -4.61
CA GLU A 168 5.13 3.18 -4.54
C GLU A 168 6.22 3.06 -3.48
N ARG A 169 5.91 2.50 -2.30
CA ARG A 169 6.89 2.36 -1.21
C ARG A 169 7.90 1.24 -1.42
N TYR A 170 7.47 0.07 -1.90
CA TYR A 170 8.34 -1.12 -1.95
C TYR A 170 8.79 -1.53 -3.35
N GLY A 171 8.22 -0.94 -4.40
CA GLY A 171 8.47 -1.28 -5.80
C GLY A 171 8.33 -2.78 -6.05
N GLU A 172 9.33 -3.35 -6.70
CA GLU A 172 9.46 -4.79 -6.98
C GLU A 172 9.43 -5.68 -5.73
N ARG A 173 9.73 -5.14 -4.53
CA ARG A 173 9.70 -5.92 -3.27
C ARG A 173 8.30 -6.03 -2.69
N ALA A 174 7.33 -5.27 -3.20
CA ALA A 174 5.97 -5.25 -2.67
C ALA A 174 5.34 -6.66 -2.53
N PRO A 175 5.43 -7.57 -3.52
CA PRO A 175 4.88 -8.93 -3.37
C PRO A 175 5.51 -9.69 -2.22
N HIS A 176 6.84 -9.56 -2.04
CA HIS A 176 7.55 -10.22 -0.96
C HIS A 176 7.14 -9.65 0.40
N VAL A 177 7.18 -8.32 0.57
CA VAL A 177 6.84 -7.66 1.84
C VAL A 177 5.41 -7.99 2.28
N VAL A 178 4.45 -8.02 1.35
CA VAL A 178 3.06 -8.37 1.66
C VAL A 178 2.91 -9.82 2.12
N ARG A 179 3.74 -10.74 1.62
CA ARG A 179 3.70 -12.15 2.01
C ARG A 179 4.42 -12.44 3.32
N THR A 180 5.57 -11.81 3.54
CA THR A 180 6.49 -12.17 4.63
C THR A 180 6.49 -11.19 5.79
N GLN A 181 6.06 -9.94 5.58
CA GLN A 181 6.17 -8.85 6.55
C GLN A 181 4.88 -8.00 6.61
N PRO A 182 3.71 -8.60 6.83
CA PRO A 182 2.44 -7.87 6.77
C PRO A 182 2.30 -6.79 7.85
N PHE A 183 2.87 -7.00 9.03
CA PHE A 183 2.85 -6.01 10.12
C PHE A 183 3.69 -4.77 9.81
N ARG A 184 4.72 -4.91 8.97
CA ARG A 184 5.46 -3.75 8.44
C ARG A 184 4.56 -2.83 7.60
N LEU A 185 3.57 -3.40 6.90
CA LEU A 185 2.61 -2.59 6.15
C LEU A 185 1.75 -1.74 7.07
N ALA A 186 1.39 -2.23 8.26
CA ALA A 186 0.59 -1.45 9.21
C ALA A 186 1.38 -0.29 9.81
N GLU A 187 2.68 -0.45 10.02
CA GLU A 187 3.56 0.61 10.51
C GLU A 187 3.85 1.66 9.43
N GLN A 188 3.91 1.24 8.16
CA GLN A 188 4.48 2.06 7.10
C GLN A 188 3.43 2.60 6.11
N ILE A 189 2.29 1.95 5.93
CA ILE A 189 1.31 2.37 4.93
C ILE A 189 0.06 2.90 5.63
N GLY A 190 -0.09 4.23 5.63
CA GLY A 190 -1.28 4.89 6.15
C GLY A 190 -2.57 4.33 5.53
N GLY A 191 -3.52 3.93 6.37
CA GLY A 191 -4.76 3.25 5.98
C GLY A 191 -4.71 1.72 6.04
N ILE A 192 -3.55 1.12 6.36
CA ILE A 192 -3.44 -0.29 6.74
C ILE A 192 -3.26 -0.33 8.26
N GLY A 193 -4.26 -0.80 8.99
CA GLY A 193 -4.19 -0.99 10.44
C GLY A 193 -3.79 -2.42 10.82
N PHE A 194 -3.58 -2.64 12.12
CA PHE A 194 -3.27 -3.95 12.68
C PHE A 194 -4.23 -5.05 12.23
N ARG A 195 -5.56 -4.83 12.30
CA ARG A 195 -6.56 -5.84 11.90
C ARG A 195 -6.40 -6.30 10.46
N THR A 196 -6.08 -5.36 9.56
CA THR A 196 -5.85 -5.66 8.15
C THR A 196 -4.55 -6.44 7.95
N ALA A 197 -3.47 -6.05 8.62
CA ALA A 197 -2.20 -6.77 8.60
C ALA A 197 -2.30 -8.17 9.24
N ASP A 198 -3.05 -8.32 10.33
CA ASP A 198 -3.29 -9.59 11.02
C ASP A 198 -4.10 -10.55 10.14
N GLY A 199 -5.12 -10.04 9.45
CA GLY A 199 -5.88 -10.81 8.45
C GLY A 199 -5.02 -11.28 7.28
N LEU A 200 -4.08 -10.45 6.83
CA LEU A 200 -3.08 -10.83 5.83
C LEU A 200 -2.13 -11.90 6.38
N ALA A 201 -1.60 -11.72 7.59
CA ALA A 201 -0.69 -12.66 8.23
C ALA A 201 -1.29 -14.05 8.37
N ARG A 202 -2.53 -14.14 8.85
CA ARG A 202 -3.27 -15.40 8.99
C ARG A 202 -3.49 -16.11 7.64
N LYS A 203 -3.86 -15.37 6.59
CA LYS A 203 -4.03 -15.94 5.25
C LYS A 203 -2.72 -16.43 4.62
N GLN A 204 -1.58 -15.87 5.04
CA GLN A 204 -0.26 -16.36 4.63
C GLN A 204 0.27 -17.49 5.53
N GLY A 205 -0.46 -17.87 6.59
CA GLY A 205 -0.05 -18.91 7.52
C GLY A 205 1.12 -18.51 8.42
N LEU A 206 1.29 -17.22 8.71
CA LEU A 206 2.28 -16.78 9.69
C LEU A 206 1.92 -17.25 11.11
N PRO A 207 2.92 -17.53 11.97
CA PRO A 207 2.69 -17.98 13.34
C PRO A 207 1.88 -16.97 14.16
N GLU A 208 1.02 -17.47 15.04
CA GLU A 208 0.21 -16.63 15.92
C GLU A 208 1.04 -15.91 16.99
N ASP A 209 2.21 -16.43 17.31
CA ASP A 209 3.18 -15.89 18.27
C ASP A 209 4.31 -15.11 17.60
N ASP A 210 4.16 -14.76 16.31
CA ASP A 210 5.15 -13.94 15.59
C ASP A 210 5.44 -12.65 16.38
N PRO A 211 6.72 -12.38 16.76
CA PRO A 211 7.08 -11.18 17.51
C PRO A 211 6.64 -9.88 16.84
N ALA A 212 6.59 -9.83 15.51
CA ALA A 212 6.09 -8.68 14.76
C ALA A 212 4.58 -8.48 14.95
N ARG A 213 3.81 -9.57 15.13
CA ARG A 213 2.39 -9.52 15.47
C ARG A 213 2.18 -8.90 16.86
N VAL A 214 2.95 -9.35 17.85
CA VAL A 214 2.85 -8.83 19.22
C VAL A 214 3.23 -7.35 19.27
N ARG A 215 4.32 -6.96 18.61
CA ARG A 215 4.73 -5.54 18.51
C ARG A 215 3.66 -4.68 17.84
N ALA A 216 3.12 -5.13 16.71
CA ALA A 216 2.07 -4.39 16.01
C ALA A 216 0.78 -4.29 16.84
N ALA A 217 0.47 -5.30 17.67
CA ALA A 217 -0.65 -5.25 18.60
C ALA A 217 -0.44 -4.22 19.71
N VAL A 218 0.78 -4.14 20.27
CA VAL A 218 1.14 -3.11 21.26
C VAL A 218 0.91 -1.71 20.69
N VAL A 219 1.50 -1.42 19.53
CA VAL A 219 1.35 -0.11 18.87
C VAL A 219 -0.12 0.18 18.55
N HIS A 220 -0.86 -0.81 18.07
CA HIS A 220 -2.27 -0.66 17.77
C HIS A 220 -3.11 -0.30 18.99
N VAL A 221 -2.88 -0.98 20.12
CA VAL A 221 -3.61 -0.72 21.36
C VAL A 221 -3.32 0.69 21.88
N LEU A 222 -2.06 1.13 21.85
CA LEU A 222 -1.68 2.49 22.26
C LEU A 222 -2.37 3.55 21.40
N VAL A 223 -2.33 3.39 20.08
CA VAL A 223 -3.02 4.30 19.14
C VAL A 223 -4.54 4.26 19.36
N GLN A 224 -5.12 3.07 19.57
CA GLN A 224 -6.56 2.95 19.81
C GLN A 224 -7.00 3.62 21.11
N ALA A 225 -6.22 3.47 22.19
CA ALA A 225 -6.49 4.10 23.48
C ALA A 225 -6.43 5.64 23.38
N ALA A 226 -5.46 6.16 22.62
CA ALA A 226 -5.40 7.59 22.32
C ALA A 226 -6.62 8.07 21.52
N ASP A 227 -6.90 7.44 20.39
CA ASP A 227 -7.93 7.89 19.45
C ASP A 227 -9.35 7.77 20.00
N GLN A 228 -9.63 6.74 20.82
CA GLN A 228 -10.99 6.43 21.28
C GLN A 228 -11.27 6.86 22.71
N GLN A 229 -10.27 6.85 23.59
CA GLN A 229 -10.44 7.10 25.03
C GLN A 229 -9.70 8.36 25.49
N GLY A 230 -8.85 8.96 24.64
CA GLY A 230 -8.06 10.13 24.98
C GLY A 230 -6.91 9.82 25.95
N HIS A 231 -6.48 8.56 26.04
CA HIS A 231 -5.35 8.17 26.89
C HIS A 231 -4.02 8.48 26.19
N CYS A 232 -3.11 9.16 26.88
CA CYS A 232 -1.76 9.41 26.35
C CYS A 232 -0.82 8.21 26.54
N PHE A 233 -1.09 7.40 27.57
CA PHE A 233 -0.34 6.19 27.92
C PHE A 233 -1.28 5.10 28.42
N LEU A 234 -0.75 3.89 28.51
CA LEU A 234 -1.38 2.79 29.24
C LEU A 234 -0.41 2.22 30.27
N PRO A 235 -0.87 1.94 31.50
CA PRO A 235 -0.14 1.11 32.45
C PRO A 235 0.16 -0.27 31.84
N HIS A 236 1.31 -0.86 32.18
CA HIS A 236 1.72 -2.16 31.65
C HIS A 236 0.65 -3.28 31.80
N GLY A 237 -0.08 -3.30 32.92
CA GLY A 237 -1.17 -4.26 33.15
C GLY A 237 -2.33 -4.09 32.17
N GLU A 238 -2.81 -2.86 31.98
CA GLU A 238 -3.91 -2.55 31.07
C GLU A 238 -3.52 -2.80 29.61
N LEU A 239 -2.29 -2.46 29.22
CA LEU A 239 -1.74 -2.76 27.90
C LEU A 239 -1.76 -4.27 27.63
N ARG A 240 -1.34 -5.08 28.62
CA ARG A 240 -1.35 -6.55 28.51
C ARG A 240 -2.76 -7.09 28.28
N GLU A 241 -3.74 -6.62 29.06
CA GLU A 241 -5.13 -7.05 28.92
C GLU A 241 -5.71 -6.67 27.56
N ALA A 242 -5.47 -5.44 27.11
CA ALA A 242 -5.93 -4.96 25.82
C ALA A 242 -5.30 -5.73 24.64
N VAL A 243 -3.99 -6.02 24.69
CA VAL A 243 -3.32 -6.87 23.69
C VAL A 243 -3.90 -8.29 23.69
N SER A 244 -4.12 -8.87 24.88
CA SER A 244 -4.76 -10.18 25.01
C SER A 244 -6.19 -10.18 24.43
N GLY A 245 -6.93 -9.08 24.58
CA GLY A 245 -8.28 -8.91 24.01
C GLY A 245 -8.33 -8.95 22.47
N LEU A 246 -7.19 -8.73 21.80
CA LEU A 246 -7.06 -8.90 20.35
C LEU A 246 -6.79 -10.36 19.92
N GLY A 247 -6.68 -11.29 20.89
CA GLY A 247 -6.29 -12.68 20.63
C GLY A 247 -4.82 -12.81 20.24
N VAL A 248 -3.97 -11.99 20.86
CA VAL A 248 -2.51 -12.00 20.65
C VAL A 248 -1.84 -12.52 21.93
N PRO A 249 -0.93 -13.51 21.83
CA PRO A 249 -0.21 -14.03 23.00
C PRO A 249 0.64 -12.96 23.69
N THR A 250 0.61 -12.92 25.02
CA THR A 250 1.34 -11.90 25.82
C THR A 250 2.66 -12.39 26.42
N HIS A 251 3.15 -13.56 26.03
CA HIS A 251 4.39 -14.13 26.59
C HIS A 251 5.64 -13.37 26.10
N GLY A 252 5.61 -12.78 24.91
CA GLY A 252 6.66 -11.91 24.36
C GLY A 252 6.35 -10.41 24.43
N LEU A 253 5.46 -10.00 25.35
CA LEU A 253 4.98 -8.62 25.42
C LEU A 253 6.10 -7.63 25.76
N ARG A 254 7.02 -8.02 26.64
CA ARG A 254 8.13 -7.15 27.06
C ARG A 254 9.08 -6.88 25.90
N GLU A 255 9.49 -7.92 25.22
CA GLU A 255 10.34 -7.85 24.03
C GLU A 255 9.66 -7.06 22.90
N ALA A 256 8.34 -7.18 22.78
CA ALA A 256 7.56 -6.40 21.82
C ALA A 256 7.53 -4.90 22.17
N ILE A 257 7.40 -4.53 23.45
CA ILE A 257 7.48 -3.14 23.91
C ILE A 257 8.89 -2.58 23.67
N GLU A 258 9.93 -3.33 24.04
CA GLU A 258 11.33 -2.95 23.80
C GLU A 258 11.61 -2.77 22.30
N ALA A 259 11.08 -3.65 21.45
CA ALA A 259 11.20 -3.53 20.00
C ALA A 259 10.41 -2.32 19.44
N ALA A 260 9.24 -2.01 20.01
CA ALA A 260 8.48 -0.82 19.64
C ALA A 260 9.22 0.47 20.04
N GLN A 261 9.87 0.46 21.20
CA GLN A 261 10.71 1.56 21.67
C GLN A 261 11.95 1.75 20.80
N ALA A 262 12.65 0.65 20.46
CA ALA A 262 13.79 0.70 19.54
C ALA A 262 13.40 1.20 18.13
N ALA A 263 12.16 0.99 17.71
CA ALA A 263 11.61 1.50 16.47
C ALA A 263 11.09 2.95 16.56
N GLY A 264 11.12 3.57 17.75
CA GLY A 264 10.59 4.92 17.97
C GLY A 264 9.06 5.00 17.91
N LEU A 265 8.36 3.88 18.12
CA LEU A 265 6.89 3.79 18.07
C LEU A 265 6.25 3.88 19.47
N ALA A 266 7.01 3.59 20.52
CA ALA A 266 6.57 3.67 21.90
C ALA A 266 7.66 4.26 22.80
N VAL A 267 7.27 4.81 23.95
CA VAL A 267 8.18 5.25 25.01
C VAL A 267 7.76 4.57 26.30
N VAL A 268 8.72 4.04 27.06
CA VAL A 268 8.47 3.46 28.38
C VAL A 268 8.97 4.44 29.42
N GLU A 269 8.06 4.86 30.29
CA GLU A 269 8.38 5.63 31.48
C GLU A 269 8.29 4.70 32.69
N GLU A 270 9.42 4.53 33.38
CA GLU A 270 9.55 3.61 34.49
C GLU A 270 8.69 4.00 35.69
N ALA A 271 8.23 3.01 36.44
CA ALA A 271 7.52 3.20 37.69
C ALA A 271 8.31 4.11 38.67
N HIS A 272 7.60 5.03 39.31
CA HIS A 272 8.15 5.91 40.35
C HIS A 272 7.21 5.92 41.57
N PRO A 273 7.60 6.46 42.73
CA PRO A 273 6.79 6.38 43.96
C PRO A 273 5.35 6.94 43.86
N GLY A 274 5.05 7.75 42.83
CA GLY A 274 3.72 8.28 42.53
C GLY A 274 2.96 7.54 41.43
N SER A 275 3.60 6.60 40.73
CA SER A 275 3.01 5.74 39.71
C SER A 275 3.68 4.36 39.78
N PRO A 276 3.09 3.37 40.48
CA PRO A 276 3.74 2.11 40.83
C PRO A 276 3.91 1.13 39.66
N THR A 277 3.51 1.52 38.45
CA THR A 277 3.60 0.70 37.23
C THR A 277 4.20 1.50 36.09
N ASP A 278 4.97 0.82 35.25
CA ASP A 278 5.51 1.39 34.01
C ASP A 278 4.37 1.90 33.12
N ARG A 279 4.58 3.07 32.54
CA ARG A 279 3.66 3.72 31.60
C ARG A 279 4.22 3.58 30.21
N ILE A 280 3.42 3.01 29.30
CA ILE A 280 3.80 2.84 27.91
C ILE A 280 3.03 3.88 27.10
N TRP A 281 3.77 4.75 26.44
CA TRP A 281 3.27 5.87 25.67
C TRP A 281 3.35 5.58 24.18
N CYS A 282 2.44 6.16 23.40
CA CYS A 282 2.68 6.35 21.97
C CYS A 282 3.75 7.43 21.80
N SER A 283 4.78 7.18 20.99
CA SER A 283 5.92 8.10 20.85
C SER A 283 5.51 9.53 20.43
N ASP A 284 4.57 9.64 19.48
CA ASP A 284 4.11 10.96 18.99
C ASP A 284 3.42 11.77 20.08
N LEU A 285 2.63 11.10 20.93
CA LEU A 285 1.92 11.76 22.03
C LEU A 285 2.86 12.12 23.18
N PHE A 286 3.84 11.28 23.46
CA PHE A 286 4.87 11.58 24.46
C PHE A 286 5.65 12.84 24.07
N GLN A 287 6.08 12.96 22.80
CA GLN A 287 6.75 14.15 22.31
C GLN A 287 5.86 15.40 22.36
N ALA A 288 4.58 15.25 22.02
CA ALA A 288 3.62 16.34 22.11
C ALA A 288 3.41 16.81 23.57
N GLU A 289 3.31 15.88 24.52
CA GLU A 289 3.15 16.20 25.94
C GLU A 289 4.39 16.90 26.50
N GLU A 290 5.60 16.40 26.22
CA GLU A 290 6.83 17.06 26.65
C GLU A 290 6.95 18.47 26.07
N GLN A 291 6.52 18.67 24.82
CA GLN A 291 6.54 19.98 24.19
C GLN A 291 5.58 20.94 24.91
N VAL A 292 4.35 20.51 25.19
CA VAL A 292 3.37 21.30 25.96
C VAL A 292 3.91 21.61 27.36
N ALA A 293 4.51 20.64 28.05
CA ALA A 293 5.10 20.83 29.37
C ALA A 293 6.26 21.83 29.35
N ARG A 294 7.13 21.78 28.33
CA ARG A 294 8.21 22.74 28.12
C ARG A 294 7.67 24.14 27.86
N ASP A 295 6.67 24.28 26.99
CA ASP A 295 6.08 25.57 26.66
C ASP A 295 5.40 26.22 27.88
N LEU A 296 4.65 25.44 28.67
CA LEU A 296 4.04 25.89 29.92
C LEU A 296 5.08 26.30 30.96
N SER A 297 6.17 25.54 31.10
CA SER A 297 7.27 25.89 32.01
C SER A 297 7.95 27.18 31.59
N GLY A 298 8.15 27.40 30.28
CA GLY A 298 8.68 28.64 29.72
C GLY A 298 7.77 29.85 29.99
N LEU A 299 6.44 29.65 29.95
CA LEU A 299 5.48 30.69 30.30
C LEU A 299 5.46 31.00 31.80
N GLN A 300 5.61 29.99 32.67
CA GLN A 300 5.71 30.20 34.12
C GLN A 300 6.96 30.99 34.51
N ILE A 301 8.08 30.85 33.79
CA ILE A 301 9.29 31.64 34.02
C ILE A 301 9.10 33.12 33.63
N LEU A 302 8.15 33.42 32.72
CA LEU A 302 7.83 34.79 32.29
C LEU A 302 6.75 35.47 33.15
N SER A 303 6.09 34.72 34.03
CA SER A 303 5.09 35.27 34.97
C SER A 303 5.60 35.15 36.39
N PHE A 304 6.11 36.27 36.93
CA PHE A 304 6.36 36.63 38.34
C PHE A 304 7.74 37.26 38.53
N ASP A 305 7.98 38.39 37.85
CA ASP A 305 9.00 39.37 38.23
C ASP A 305 8.55 40.79 37.81
N ASP A 306 7.36 41.20 38.26
CA ASP A 306 6.98 42.62 38.29
C ASP A 306 6.42 42.99 39.66
N PRO A 307 7.19 43.64 40.55
CA PRO A 307 6.65 44.34 41.70
C PRO A 307 6.18 45.73 41.23
N GLY A 308 5.05 45.77 40.51
CA GLY A 308 4.36 47.00 40.13
C GLY A 308 3.58 47.62 41.31
N PRO A 309 3.37 48.95 41.31
CA PRO A 309 3.22 49.75 42.53
C PRO A 309 1.87 49.56 43.22
N GLY A 310 1.88 49.80 44.53
CA GLY A 310 0.77 49.59 45.46
C GLY A 310 -0.59 50.12 44.97
N ILE A 311 -1.58 49.23 44.98
CA ILE A 311 -2.98 49.58 44.84
C ILE A 311 -3.45 50.06 46.21
N GLU A 312 -3.59 51.37 46.35
CA GLU A 312 -4.23 52.02 47.49
C GLU A 312 -5.66 51.49 47.70
N ARG A 313 -5.99 51.30 48.99
CA ARG A 313 -7.36 51.09 49.46
C ARG A 313 -8.28 52.20 48.94
N ALA A 314 -9.32 51.84 48.21
CA ALA A 314 -10.51 52.66 48.09
C ALA A 314 -11.50 52.27 49.21
N GLU A 315 -11.53 53.08 50.27
CA GLU A 315 -12.66 53.16 51.19
C GLU A 315 -13.81 53.97 50.56
N ARG A 316 -15.06 53.59 50.91
CA ARG A 316 -16.37 54.26 50.69
C ARG A 316 -16.98 54.04 49.29
N TYR A 317 -18.25 53.64 49.14
CA TYR A 317 -19.46 53.80 49.96
C TYR A 317 -20.22 52.48 50.17
#